data_AF-A0A9P8S7K6-F1
#
_entry.id   AF-A0A9P8S7K6-F1
#
_cell.length_a   1.000
_cell.length_b   1.000
_cell.length_c   1.000
_cell.angle_alpha   90.00
_cell.angle_beta   90.00
_cell.angle_gamma   90.00
#
_symmetry.space_group_name_H-M   'P 1'
#
loop_
_entity.id
_entity.type
_entity.pdbx_description
1 polymer ?
#
loop_
_entity_poly.entity_id
_entity_poly.type
_entity_poly.pdbx_seq_one_letter_code
_entity_poly.pdbx_strand_id
1 'polypeptide(L)'
;MQFISSRGNEYFCEIDEDYLTDRFNLTGLNTEVQYYQYALDLLDKYKKAEFGKCPRVNCHSHPLLPMGLSDVPNVKPVKLFCARCEDIYNPKSSRHATIDGAYFGTSFHNIIFQVYPALIPTKTMERYVPRVYGFKVHASAALVRWQCVRRDEMRRRLRKLEIDSGFGVEEDADDDDDEADEDLEFEAVDGRGVMPI
;
A
#
# COMPACT_ATOMS: atom_id res chain seq x y z
N MET A 1 -11.30 -3.63 -30.21
CA MET A 1 -11.96 -3.84 -28.90
C MET A 1 -11.74 -5.26 -28.33
N GLN A 2 -10.49 -5.75 -28.18
CA GLN A 2 -10.24 -7.10 -27.61
C GLN A 2 -9.38 -7.05 -26.33
N PHE A 3 -8.60 -5.98 -26.13
CA PHE A 3 -7.67 -5.85 -25.01
C PHE A 3 -8.36 -5.53 -23.68
N ILE A 4 -9.29 -4.57 -23.64
CA ILE A 4 -9.92 -4.11 -22.39
C ILE A 4 -10.95 -5.11 -21.87
N SER A 5 -11.62 -5.84 -22.77
CA SER A 5 -12.50 -6.96 -22.40
C SER A 5 -11.74 -8.21 -21.94
N SER A 6 -10.40 -8.24 -22.07
CA SER A 6 -9.60 -9.38 -21.62
C SER A 6 -9.49 -9.38 -20.09
N ARG A 7 -9.55 -10.59 -19.52
CA ARG A 7 -9.45 -10.80 -18.07
C ARG A 7 -8.09 -10.29 -17.54
N GLY A 8 -8.13 -9.46 -16.51
CA GLY A 8 -6.92 -8.83 -15.93
C GLY A 8 -6.66 -7.40 -16.40
N ASN A 9 -7.40 -6.91 -17.41
CA ASN A 9 -7.23 -5.55 -17.94
C ASN A 9 -8.32 -4.58 -17.50
N GLU A 10 -8.99 -4.85 -16.38
CA GLU A 10 -10.15 -4.07 -15.92
C GLU A 10 -9.78 -2.62 -15.53
N TYR A 11 -8.50 -2.38 -15.22
CA TYR A 11 -8.00 -1.05 -14.83
C TYR A 11 -7.75 -0.10 -16.01
N PHE A 12 -7.72 -0.61 -17.24
CA PHE A 12 -7.46 0.22 -18.43
C PHE A 12 -8.75 0.84 -18.97
N CYS A 13 -8.69 2.04 -19.53
CA CYS A 13 -9.78 2.65 -20.29
C CYS A 13 -9.50 2.65 -21.79
N GLU A 14 -10.58 2.78 -22.56
CA GLU A 14 -10.51 3.02 -24.00
C GLU A 14 -9.93 4.42 -24.25
N ILE A 15 -8.95 4.50 -25.15
CA ILE A 15 -8.33 5.76 -25.58
C ILE A 15 -8.84 6.04 -26.99
N ASP A 16 -9.33 7.25 -27.23
CA ASP A 16 -9.84 7.68 -28.53
C ASP A 16 -8.77 7.60 -29.63
N GLU A 17 -9.17 7.17 -30.83
CA GLU A 17 -8.26 7.04 -31.98
C GLU A 17 -7.65 8.39 -32.41
N ASP A 18 -8.39 9.48 -32.24
CA ASP A 18 -7.90 10.84 -32.52
C ASP A 18 -6.71 11.20 -31.62
N TYR A 19 -6.72 10.76 -30.36
CA TYR A 19 -5.60 10.96 -29.44
C TYR A 19 -4.37 10.13 -29.86
N LEU A 20 -4.60 8.90 -30.32
CA LEU A 20 -3.54 7.99 -30.77
C LEU A 20 -2.93 8.39 -32.11
N THR A 21 -3.66 9.08 -32.97
CA THR A 21 -3.20 9.47 -34.31
C THR A 21 -2.55 10.85 -34.35
N ASP A 22 -2.74 11.67 -33.31
CA ASP A 22 -2.08 12.96 -33.18
C ASP A 22 -0.57 12.80 -32.91
N ARG A 23 0.23 13.24 -33.88
CA ARG A 23 1.69 13.21 -33.83
C ARG A 23 2.25 14.02 -32.65
N PHE A 24 1.54 15.03 -32.14
CA PHE A 24 1.97 15.81 -30.99
C PHE A 24 1.97 14.98 -29.71
N ASN A 25 0.96 14.13 -29.50
CA ASN A 25 0.86 13.24 -28.34
C ASN A 25 1.84 12.05 -28.42
N LEU A 26 2.37 11.78 -29.61
CA LEU A 26 3.33 10.71 -29.90
C LEU A 26 4.80 11.19 -29.93
N THR A 27 5.06 12.48 -30.14
CA THR A 27 6.43 13.02 -30.16
C THR A 27 6.97 13.19 -28.76
N GLY A 28 7.83 12.25 -28.35
CA GLY A 28 8.71 12.40 -27.20
C GLY A 28 8.02 12.74 -25.89
N LEU A 29 7.02 11.95 -25.47
CA LEU A 29 6.49 11.72 -24.11
C LEU A 29 6.82 12.78 -23.01
N ASN A 30 6.75 14.08 -23.31
CA ASN A 30 7.26 15.13 -22.45
C ASN A 30 6.47 16.43 -22.64
N THR A 31 5.99 16.92 -21.49
CA THR A 31 5.78 18.33 -21.16
C THR A 31 4.79 19.13 -22.02
N GLU A 32 3.49 18.97 -21.71
CA GLU A 32 2.60 20.03 -21.20
C GLU A 32 1.14 19.57 -21.36
N VAL A 33 0.65 18.95 -20.28
CA VAL A 33 -0.76 18.65 -19.94
C VAL A 33 -1.78 18.72 -21.09
N GLN A 34 -2.00 17.58 -21.78
CA GLN A 34 -3.27 17.28 -22.48
C GLN A 34 -3.73 15.84 -22.21
N TYR A 35 -3.99 15.51 -20.93
CA TYR A 35 -4.62 14.23 -20.52
C TYR A 35 -6.09 14.39 -20.07
N TYR A 36 -6.73 15.54 -20.37
CA TYR A 36 -8.00 15.94 -19.75
C TYR A 36 -9.22 15.13 -20.22
N GLN A 37 -9.28 14.70 -21.49
CA GLN A 37 -10.46 13.97 -22.00
C GLN A 37 -10.53 12.51 -21.51
N TYR A 38 -9.38 11.85 -21.31
CA TYR A 38 -9.29 10.47 -20.80
C TYR A 38 -9.69 10.34 -19.32
N ALA A 39 -9.56 11.42 -18.55
CA ALA A 39 -9.89 11.44 -17.13
C ALA A 39 -11.38 11.13 -16.88
N LEU A 40 -12.27 11.36 -17.85
CA LEU A 40 -13.71 11.17 -17.67
C LEU A 40 -14.12 9.69 -17.54
N ASP A 41 -13.57 8.79 -18.37
CA ASP A 41 -13.88 7.36 -18.29
C ASP A 41 -13.25 6.72 -17.05
N LEU A 42 -11.99 7.05 -16.76
CA LEU A 42 -11.33 6.68 -15.50
C LEU A 42 -12.11 7.18 -14.28
N LEU A 43 -12.64 8.39 -14.34
CA LEU A 43 -13.43 8.99 -13.27
C LEU A 43 -14.77 8.26 -13.08
N ASP A 44 -15.41 7.84 -14.16
CA ASP A 44 -16.63 7.03 -14.08
C ASP A 44 -16.35 5.68 -13.41
N LYS A 45 -15.27 5.00 -13.81
CA LYS A 45 -14.79 3.76 -13.15
C LYS A 45 -14.45 3.97 -11.68
N TYR A 46 -13.83 5.11 -11.34
CA TYR A 46 -13.51 5.47 -9.96
C TYR A 46 -14.78 5.68 -9.12
N LYS A 47 -15.77 6.40 -9.63
CA LYS A 47 -17.07 6.61 -8.96
C LYS A 47 -17.80 5.29 -8.73
N LYS A 48 -17.69 4.35 -9.67
CA LYS A 48 -18.24 2.98 -9.56
C LYS A 48 -17.40 2.04 -8.68
N ALA A 49 -16.24 2.50 -8.21
CA ALA A 49 -15.29 1.72 -7.41
C ALA A 49 -14.80 0.42 -8.10
N GLU A 50 -14.65 0.44 -9.43
CA GLU A 50 -14.24 -0.72 -10.22
C GLU A 50 -12.78 -1.12 -9.99
N PHE A 51 -11.91 -0.16 -9.68
CA PHE A 51 -10.50 -0.42 -9.37
C PHE A 51 -10.31 -1.19 -8.05
N GLY A 52 -11.29 -1.10 -7.15
CA GLY A 52 -11.27 -1.70 -5.83
C GLY A 52 -11.60 -0.70 -4.72
N LYS A 53 -11.61 -1.23 -3.49
CA LYS A 53 -11.98 -0.48 -2.28
C LYS A 53 -10.89 -0.63 -1.23
N CYS A 54 -10.66 0.44 -0.47
CA CYS A 54 -9.65 0.51 0.58
C CYS A 54 -9.82 -0.64 1.59
N PRO A 55 -8.74 -1.37 1.94
CA PRO A 55 -8.80 -2.44 2.92
C PRO A 55 -8.91 -1.93 4.37
N ARG A 56 -8.56 -0.66 4.65
CA ARG A 56 -8.75 -0.10 6.00
C ARG A 56 -10.24 0.02 6.34
N VAL A 57 -10.64 -0.59 7.44
CA VAL A 57 -12.03 -0.57 7.94
C VAL A 57 -12.56 0.85 8.13
N ASN A 58 -11.75 1.73 8.74
CA ASN A 58 -12.11 3.14 8.99
C ASN A 58 -12.19 3.99 7.71
N CYS A 59 -11.79 3.44 6.55
CA CYS A 59 -12.04 4.10 5.27
C CYS A 59 -13.43 3.79 4.69
N HIS A 60 -14.24 2.96 5.36
CA HIS A 60 -15.61 2.62 4.93
C HIS A 60 -15.70 2.20 3.46
N SER A 61 -14.74 1.40 3.01
CA SER A 61 -14.66 0.91 1.62
C SER A 61 -14.58 2.02 0.57
N HIS A 62 -13.86 3.11 0.86
CA HIS A 62 -13.57 4.18 -0.09
C HIS A 62 -12.93 3.65 -1.40
N PRO A 63 -13.34 4.14 -2.58
CA PRO A 63 -12.76 3.73 -3.87
C PRO A 63 -11.26 4.03 -3.94
N LEU A 64 -10.56 3.22 -4.73
CA LEU A 64 -9.13 3.34 -4.97
C LEU A 64 -8.83 3.78 -6.40
N LEU A 65 -7.64 4.31 -6.63
CA LEU A 65 -7.12 4.65 -7.96
C LEU A 65 -5.88 3.84 -8.29
N PRO A 66 -5.71 3.37 -9.53
CA PRO A 66 -4.47 2.71 -9.94
C PRO A 66 -3.32 3.72 -10.04
N MET A 67 -2.12 3.29 -9.67
CA MET A 67 -0.89 4.07 -9.79
C MET A 67 0.34 3.14 -9.92
N GLY A 68 1.44 3.66 -10.47
CA GLY A 68 2.72 2.98 -10.52
C GLY A 68 3.69 3.52 -9.48
N LEU A 69 4.53 2.66 -8.88
CA LEU A 69 5.63 3.13 -8.00
C LEU A 69 6.87 3.60 -8.79
N SER A 70 6.88 3.36 -10.09
CA SER A 70 7.94 3.70 -11.04
C SER A 70 7.30 3.99 -12.38
N ASP A 71 7.82 4.96 -13.11
CA ASP A 71 7.46 5.23 -14.51
C ASP A 71 8.30 4.38 -15.48
N VAL A 72 9.32 3.68 -14.98
CA VAL A 72 10.14 2.76 -15.77
C VAL A 72 9.43 1.40 -15.88
N PRO A 73 9.20 0.89 -17.11
CA PRO A 73 8.58 -0.41 -17.32
C PRO A 73 9.36 -1.57 -16.70
N ASN A 74 8.64 -2.63 -16.35
CA ASN A 74 9.11 -3.91 -15.82
C ASN A 74 9.88 -3.82 -14.49
N VAL A 75 9.63 -2.77 -13.70
CA VAL A 75 10.28 -2.59 -12.38
C VAL A 75 9.35 -2.96 -11.24
N LYS A 76 8.13 -2.39 -11.21
CA LYS A 76 7.16 -2.64 -10.14
C LYS A 76 5.75 -2.76 -10.72
N PRO A 77 4.93 -3.68 -10.18
CA PRO A 77 3.55 -3.82 -10.61
C PRO A 77 2.68 -2.65 -10.13
N VAL A 78 1.49 -2.56 -10.70
CA VAL A 78 0.48 -1.55 -10.32
C VAL A 78 0.11 -1.66 -8.84
N LYS A 79 -0.07 -0.50 -8.22
CA LYS A 79 -0.58 -0.33 -6.86
C LYS A 79 -1.86 0.50 -6.87
N LEU A 80 -2.56 0.49 -5.75
CA LEU A 80 -3.83 1.19 -5.58
C LEU A 80 -3.70 2.27 -4.50
N PHE A 81 -3.97 3.52 -4.86
CA PHE A 81 -3.94 4.66 -3.95
C PHE A 81 -5.33 4.94 -3.35
N CYS A 82 -5.38 5.25 -2.05
CA CYS A 82 -6.61 5.65 -1.36
C CYS A 82 -6.57 7.14 -0.99
N ALA A 83 -7.47 7.93 -1.57
CA ALA A 83 -7.57 9.36 -1.26
C ALA A 83 -8.07 9.67 0.16
N ARG A 84 -8.64 8.71 0.89
CA ARG A 84 -9.14 8.91 2.25
C ARG A 84 -8.05 8.76 3.32
N CYS A 85 -7.24 7.70 3.23
CA CYS A 85 -6.14 7.45 4.18
C CYS A 85 -4.75 7.82 3.66
N GLU A 86 -4.65 8.23 2.39
CA GLU A 86 -3.39 8.68 1.76
C GLU A 86 -2.31 7.60 1.78
N ASP A 87 -2.72 6.36 1.53
CA ASP A 87 -1.86 5.19 1.64
C ASP A 87 -2.01 4.29 0.41
N ILE A 88 -0.99 3.49 0.15
CA ILE A 88 -0.83 2.68 -1.06
C ILE A 88 -1.07 1.21 -0.71
N TYR A 89 -1.85 0.53 -1.54
CA TYR A 89 -2.27 -0.85 -1.33
C TYR A 89 -1.96 -1.75 -2.52
N ASN A 90 -1.80 -3.04 -2.23
CA ASN A 90 -1.71 -4.06 -3.26
C ASN A 90 -3.11 -4.41 -3.79
N PRO A 91 -3.25 -4.66 -5.11
CA PRO A 91 -4.47 -5.23 -5.66
C PRO A 91 -4.82 -6.55 -4.97
N LYS A 92 -6.11 -6.76 -4.67
CA LYS A 92 -6.57 -7.99 -3.98
C LYS A 92 -6.44 -9.25 -4.83
N SER A 93 -6.54 -9.09 -6.15
CA SER A 93 -6.49 -10.23 -7.08
C SER A 93 -5.10 -10.35 -7.69
N SER A 94 -4.55 -11.57 -7.68
CA SER A 94 -3.24 -11.86 -8.27
C SER A 94 -3.16 -11.53 -9.77
N ARG A 95 -4.28 -11.58 -10.50
CA ARG A 95 -4.34 -11.21 -11.93
C ARG A 95 -3.97 -9.74 -12.18
N HIS A 96 -4.21 -8.87 -11.21
CA HIS A 96 -3.88 -7.44 -11.31
C HIS A 96 -2.45 -7.17 -10.87
N ALA A 97 -1.83 -8.09 -10.15
CA ALA A 97 -0.43 -7.98 -9.71
C ALA A 97 0.57 -8.20 -10.84
N THR A 98 0.16 -8.74 -11.98
CA THR A 98 1.01 -8.88 -13.19
C THR A 98 1.01 -7.65 -14.08
N ILE A 99 0.12 -6.68 -13.82
CA ILE A 99 0.07 -5.45 -14.60
C ILE A 99 1.20 -4.53 -14.16
N ASP A 100 1.94 -3.99 -15.12
CA ASP A 100 3.00 -3.02 -14.87
C ASP A 100 2.43 -1.69 -14.37
N GLY A 101 3.02 -1.15 -13.30
CA GLY A 101 2.64 0.14 -12.76
C GLY A 101 3.01 1.30 -13.68
N ALA A 102 4.03 1.14 -14.53
CA ALA A 102 4.50 2.17 -15.45
C ALA A 102 3.41 2.65 -16.43
N TYR A 103 2.43 1.79 -16.76
CA TYR A 103 1.31 2.17 -17.64
C TYR A 103 0.36 3.20 -17.03
N PHE A 104 0.29 3.28 -15.71
CA PHE A 104 -0.52 4.26 -14.98
C PHE A 104 0.30 5.48 -14.56
N GLY A 105 1.61 5.28 -14.36
CA GLY A 105 2.55 6.29 -13.90
C GLY A 105 2.43 6.62 -12.41
N THR A 106 3.45 7.31 -11.89
CA THR A 106 3.53 7.67 -10.47
C THR A 106 2.61 8.83 -10.09
N SER A 107 2.29 9.70 -11.04
CA SER A 107 1.68 11.01 -10.77
C SER A 107 0.18 11.07 -11.03
N PHE A 108 -0.38 10.06 -11.72
CA PHE A 108 -1.78 10.08 -12.18
C PHE A 108 -2.78 10.33 -11.05
N HIS A 109 -2.63 9.62 -9.92
CA HIS A 109 -3.52 9.77 -8.77
C HIS A 109 -3.47 11.18 -8.13
N ASN A 110 -2.38 11.94 -8.28
CA ASN A 110 -2.30 13.31 -7.77
C ASN A 110 -2.94 14.29 -8.76
N ILE A 111 -2.67 14.11 -10.05
CA ILE A 111 -3.18 14.98 -11.13
C ILE A 111 -4.72 14.98 -11.11
N ILE A 112 -5.36 13.84 -10.92
CA ILE A 112 -6.83 13.76 -10.91
C ILE A 112 -7.45 14.60 -9.78
N PHE A 113 -6.83 14.69 -8.60
CA PHE A 113 -7.32 15.52 -7.50
C PHE A 113 -6.99 17.00 -7.68
N GLN A 114 -5.92 17.33 -8.41
CA GLN A 114 -5.64 18.71 -8.81
C GLN A 114 -6.69 19.23 -9.82
N VAL A 115 -7.10 18.38 -10.76
CA VAL A 115 -8.12 18.72 -11.78
C VAL A 115 -9.53 18.69 -11.19
N TYR A 116 -9.83 17.73 -10.32
CA TYR A 116 -11.13 17.57 -9.68
C TYR A 116 -11.03 17.62 -8.13
N PRO A 117 -10.79 18.81 -7.54
CA PRO A 117 -10.68 18.95 -6.08
C PRO A 117 -11.91 18.49 -5.31
N ALA A 118 -13.09 18.53 -5.93
CA ALA A 118 -14.35 18.08 -5.33
C ALA A 118 -14.39 16.57 -5.01
N LEU A 119 -13.47 15.77 -5.57
CA LEU A 119 -13.36 14.34 -5.30
C LEU A 119 -12.54 14.02 -4.05
N ILE A 120 -11.87 15.02 -3.47
CA ILE A 120 -11.03 14.82 -2.28
C ILE A 120 -11.95 14.54 -1.08
N PRO A 121 -11.87 13.35 -0.47
CA PRO A 121 -12.71 13.02 0.67
C PRO A 121 -12.28 13.82 1.90
N THR A 122 -13.23 14.06 2.80
CA THR A 122 -12.93 14.58 4.13
C THR A 122 -12.06 13.59 4.90
N LYS A 123 -10.96 14.12 5.47
CA LYS A 123 -10.04 13.32 6.28
C LYS A 123 -10.67 13.06 7.65
N THR A 124 -10.47 11.85 8.17
CA THR A 124 -10.93 11.47 9.51
C THR A 124 -9.73 11.32 10.44
N MET A 125 -9.87 11.80 11.68
CA MET A 125 -8.88 11.58 12.75
C MET A 125 -9.12 10.27 13.51
N GLU A 126 -10.15 9.51 13.11
CA GLU A 126 -10.55 8.28 13.76
C GLU A 126 -9.54 7.16 13.49
N ARG A 127 -8.74 6.85 14.50
CA ARG A 127 -7.80 5.72 14.50
C ARG A 127 -8.37 4.57 15.30
N TYR A 128 -8.07 3.34 14.89
CA TYR A 128 -8.40 2.15 15.65
C TYR A 128 -7.74 2.21 17.03
N VAL A 129 -8.55 2.07 18.08
CA VAL A 129 -8.07 2.04 19.47
C VAL A 129 -8.14 0.59 19.95
N PRO A 130 -6.99 -0.11 20.08
CA PRO A 130 -6.98 -1.48 20.55
C PRO A 130 -7.48 -1.56 21.99
N ARG A 131 -8.38 -2.52 22.26
CA ARG A 131 -8.96 -2.75 23.58
C ARG A 131 -8.90 -4.22 23.94
N VAL A 132 -8.55 -4.51 25.20
CA VAL A 132 -8.55 -5.86 25.78
C VAL A 132 -9.47 -5.83 26.99
N TYR A 133 -10.49 -6.71 27.01
CA TYR A 133 -11.59 -6.68 27.99
C TYR A 133 -12.24 -5.30 28.18
N GLY A 134 -12.30 -4.49 27.11
CA GLY A 134 -12.88 -3.14 27.14
C GLY A 134 -11.91 -2.01 27.53
N PHE A 135 -10.75 -2.34 28.12
CA PHE A 135 -9.73 -1.37 28.51
C PHE A 135 -8.81 -1.01 27.34
N LYS A 136 -8.47 0.28 27.21
CA LYS A 136 -7.50 0.73 26.20
C LYS A 136 -6.12 0.19 26.55
N VAL A 137 -5.41 -0.32 25.55
CA VAL A 137 -4.00 -0.71 25.74
C VAL A 137 -3.15 0.54 25.95
N HIS A 138 -2.40 0.59 27.05
CA HIS A 138 -1.55 1.73 27.37
C HIS A 138 -0.30 1.79 26.46
N ALA A 139 0.21 2.99 26.18
CA ALA A 139 1.37 3.18 25.31
C ALA A 139 2.64 2.46 25.84
N SER A 140 2.81 2.41 27.17
CA SER A 140 3.92 1.65 27.78
C SER A 140 3.90 0.17 27.42
N ALA A 141 2.73 -0.44 27.20
CA ALA A 141 2.64 -1.83 26.80
C ALA A 141 3.23 -2.05 25.40
N ALA A 142 3.16 -1.07 24.50
CA ALA A 142 3.82 -1.16 23.20
C ALA A 142 5.36 -1.11 23.33
N LEU A 143 5.88 -0.22 24.19
CA LEU A 143 7.31 -0.13 24.48
C LEU A 143 7.84 -1.43 25.11
N VAL A 144 7.10 -1.99 26.09
CA VAL A 144 7.47 -3.25 26.74
C VAL A 144 7.51 -4.40 25.74
N ARG A 145 6.51 -4.52 24.86
CA ARG A 145 6.52 -5.54 23.79
C ARG A 145 7.76 -5.41 22.89
N TRP A 146 8.11 -4.19 22.49
CA TRP A 146 9.30 -3.95 21.67
C TRP A 146 10.60 -4.31 22.42
N GLN A 147 10.70 -3.97 23.71
CA GLN A 147 11.85 -4.32 24.54
C GLN A 147 11.99 -5.83 24.76
N CYS A 148 10.89 -6.56 24.96
CA CYS A 148 10.91 -8.03 25.05
C CYS A 148 11.41 -8.64 23.73
N VAL A 149 10.86 -8.24 22.58
CA VAL A 149 11.33 -8.72 21.26
C VAL A 149 12.83 -8.48 21.08
N ARG A 150 13.33 -7.29 21.45
CA ARG A 150 14.76 -6.97 21.35
C ARG A 150 15.62 -7.82 22.30
N ARG A 151 15.12 -8.08 23.51
CA ARG A 151 15.79 -8.97 24.47
C ARG A 151 15.85 -10.39 23.94
N ASP A 152 14.79 -10.90 23.33
CA ASP A 152 14.73 -12.25 22.78
C ASP A 152 15.66 -12.40 21.57
N GLU A 153 15.73 -11.37 20.72
CA GLU A 153 16.71 -11.30 19.64
C GLU A 153 18.16 -11.32 20.17
N MET A 154 18.45 -10.53 21.20
CA MET A 154 19.75 -10.53 21.86
C MET A 154 20.08 -11.90 22.47
N ARG A 155 19.11 -12.54 23.15
CA ARG A 155 19.25 -13.89 23.72
C ARG A 155 19.53 -14.93 22.63
N ARG A 156 18.81 -14.91 21.50
CA ARG A 156 19.09 -15.79 20.35
C ARG A 156 20.50 -15.58 19.81
N ARG A 157 20.95 -14.33 19.68
CA ARG A 157 22.31 -14.01 19.21
C ARG A 157 23.40 -14.50 20.16
N LEU A 158 23.22 -14.34 21.47
CA LEU A 158 24.17 -14.82 22.49
C LEU A 158 24.22 -16.35 22.54
N ARG A 159 23.06 -17.02 22.46
CA ARG A 159 22.99 -18.50 22.33
C ARG A 159 23.75 -19.01 21.12
N LYS A 160 23.60 -18.37 19.96
CA LYS A 160 24.33 -18.73 18.72
C LYS A 160 25.85 -18.59 18.86
N LEU A 161 26.33 -17.72 19.75
CA LEU A 161 27.75 -17.50 20.00
C LEU A 161 28.27 -18.29 21.21
N GLU A 162 27.44 -19.16 21.81
CA GLU A 162 27.75 -19.92 23.04
C GLU A 162 28.21 -19.03 24.21
N ILE A 163 27.79 -17.76 24.21
CA ILE A 163 28.11 -16.81 25.28
C ILE A 163 27.01 -16.89 26.33
N ASP A 164 27.36 -17.30 27.54
CA ASP A 164 26.44 -17.27 28.67
C ASP A 164 26.04 -15.83 28.99
N SER A 165 24.74 -15.56 28.93
CA SER A 165 24.19 -14.23 29.12
C SER A 165 24.05 -13.85 30.60
N GLY A 166 24.17 -14.79 31.53
CA GLY A 166 24.11 -14.54 32.98
C GLY A 166 22.76 -14.00 33.49
N PHE A 167 21.74 -13.91 32.63
CA PHE A 167 20.38 -13.58 33.04
C PHE A 167 19.70 -14.84 33.60
N GLY A 168 19.08 -14.73 34.77
CA GLY A 168 18.36 -15.84 35.38
C GLY A 168 17.30 -16.42 34.43
N VAL A 169 17.28 -17.75 34.33
CA VAL A 169 16.22 -18.49 33.67
C VAL A 169 15.00 -18.38 34.58
N GLU A 170 14.10 -17.45 34.31
CA GLU A 170 12.70 -17.70 34.70
C GLU A 170 12.27 -18.81 33.77
N GLU A 171 11.95 -19.98 34.32
CA GLU A 171 11.55 -21.18 33.58
C GLU A 171 10.48 -20.79 32.56
N ASP A 172 10.89 -20.69 31.29
CA ASP A 172 9.99 -20.56 30.16
C ASP A 172 9.20 -21.88 30.14
N ALA A 173 7.93 -21.82 30.53
CA ALA A 173 7.03 -22.96 30.42
C ALA A 173 6.85 -23.29 28.94
N ASP A 174 7.54 -24.35 28.51
CA ASP A 174 7.32 -25.17 27.32
C ASP A 174 6.93 -24.42 26.02
N ASP A 175 7.94 -23.96 25.27
CA ASP A 175 7.85 -23.79 23.81
C ASP A 175 8.66 -24.93 23.15
N ASP A 176 8.24 -26.18 23.38
CA ASP A 176 8.48 -27.27 22.43
C ASP A 176 7.44 -27.13 21.32
N ASP A 177 7.72 -26.26 20.34
CA ASP A 177 7.09 -26.28 19.01
C ASP A 177 8.05 -25.62 18.00
N ASP A 178 9.25 -26.21 17.87
CA ASP A 178 10.07 -26.06 16.67
C ASP A 178 9.41 -26.88 15.54
N GLU A 179 8.65 -26.22 14.65
CA GLU A 179 8.75 -26.36 13.17
C GLU A 179 7.53 -25.70 12.48
N ALA A 180 7.70 -24.45 12.03
CA ALA A 180 7.15 -23.93 10.79
C ALA A 180 7.79 -22.56 10.47
N ASP A 181 9.00 -22.61 9.93
CA ASP A 181 9.52 -21.50 9.13
C ASP A 181 8.62 -21.32 7.89
N GLU A 182 7.75 -20.30 7.90
CA GLU A 182 7.42 -19.56 6.70
C GLU A 182 7.77 -18.10 6.92
N ASP A 183 8.82 -17.68 6.22
CA ASP A 183 9.41 -16.34 6.15
C ASP A 183 8.37 -15.22 6.16
N LEU A 184 8.12 -14.64 7.34
CA LEU A 184 7.58 -13.29 7.44
C LEU A 184 8.74 -12.33 7.67
N GLU A 185 9.38 -11.92 6.56
CA GLU A 185 10.18 -10.70 6.52
C GLU A 185 9.29 -9.52 6.94
N PHE A 186 9.29 -9.22 8.24
CA PHE A 186 8.83 -7.93 8.72
C PHE A 186 9.89 -6.92 8.31
N GLU A 187 9.73 -6.32 7.12
CA GLU A 187 10.51 -5.13 6.76
C GLU A 187 10.28 -4.09 7.85
N ALA A 188 11.29 -3.91 8.70
CA ALA A 188 11.39 -2.80 9.60
C ALA A 188 11.43 -1.53 8.74
N VAL A 189 10.27 -0.91 8.54
CA VAL A 189 10.20 0.46 8.05
C VAL A 189 11.06 1.29 8.99
N ASP A 190 12.12 1.87 8.44
CA ASP A 190 13.00 2.86 9.07
C ASP A 190 12.17 4.10 9.43
N GLY A 191 11.36 3.94 10.46
CA GLY A 191 10.57 4.99 11.07
C GLY A 191 11.49 5.71 12.03
N ARG A 192 12.16 6.74 11.54
CA ARG A 192 12.58 7.90 12.35
C ARG A 192 11.34 8.52 13.00
N GLY A 193 10.80 7.84 14.01
CA GLY A 193 9.66 8.26 14.79
C GLY A 193 10.19 8.86 16.08
N VAL A 194 10.40 10.17 16.07
CA VAL A 194 10.56 10.96 17.29
C VAL A 194 9.39 10.62 18.21
N MET A 195 9.68 10.09 19.40
CA MET A 195 8.66 9.87 20.42
C MET A 195 8.11 11.23 20.84
N PRO A 196 6.79 11.49 20.74
CA PRO A 196 6.22 12.66 21.38
C PRO A 196 6.21 12.40 22.90
N ILE A 197 6.77 13.37 23.63
CA ILE A 197 6.61 13.57 25.08
C ILE A 197 5.15 13.61 25.48
#